data_AF-A0A8H7QWV3-F1
#
_entry.id   AF-A0A8H7QWV3-F1
#
_cell.length_a   1.000
_cell.length_b   1.000
_cell.length_c   1.000
_cell.angle_alpha   90.00
_cell.angle_beta   90.00
_cell.angle_gamma   90.00
#
_symmetry.space_group_name_H-M   'P 1'
#
loop_
_entity.id
_entity.type
_entity.pdbx_description
1 polymer ?
#
loop_
_entity_poly.entity_id
_entity_poly.type
_entity_poly.pdbx_seq_one_letter_code
_entity_poly.pdbx_strand_id
1 'polypeptide(L)'
;MMKPFESLFDIYTVYIQHPVISKWLTIALCVSLFLNTYLFNVAKQQPKIVVQKVIEKAQVPVQVPSKKEKKISSPSVAIASKKSHHHHHQQQQQQHHHHHSDIVRPLDEVLTLIGTPEVLTDEEIISVVQSGKMAAYALEKVLGDFERAVHIRRALVSRDSITKSLEGSLLPVKNYHYDKVMGACCENVIGYMPIPVGVAGPLNIDGDLIHIPMATTEGCLVASAARGCKAINAGGGATTIVTADGMTRGPCVEFPNILRAADCKRWIEQEGEKVVTEAFNSTSRFARVRKLKVALAGPLMYIRFSTTTGDAMGMNMISKGCEKALSKISERYPDMQIISLSGNYCTDKKPAAINWIEGRGKSVVAEAVIPGPVVEKVLKTTVAALVELNISKNLVGSAMAGSVGGFNAHAANILTAIYLATGQDPAQNVESSMCITLMKAVNNEKDLNISCTMPCIEVGTIGGGTILPPQQAMLDFLGVRGPHPTEPGANARRLARVICASVMAGELSLCAALAAGHLVKAHMAHNRNGASSTATAPAPAPNAHPITASLIQASTPPATPVEKEDPIPGSCIKS
;
A
#
# COMPACT_ATOMS: atom_id res chain seq x y z
N MET A 1 30.75 -12.20 33.23
CA MET A 1 30.23 -12.38 31.86
C MET A 1 31.31 -12.02 30.82
N MET A 2 32.54 -12.55 30.95
CA MET A 2 33.70 -12.19 30.08
C MET A 2 34.30 -13.37 29.30
N LYS A 3 33.89 -14.62 29.58
CA LYS A 3 34.47 -15.82 28.95
C LYS A 3 34.26 -15.98 27.43
N PRO A 4 33.18 -15.46 26.78
CA PRO A 4 33.01 -15.64 25.33
C PRO A 4 33.99 -14.82 24.48
N PHE A 5 34.47 -13.68 24.99
CA PHE A 5 35.31 -12.75 24.24
C PHE A 5 36.78 -13.18 24.19
N GLU A 6 37.31 -13.73 25.28
CA GLU A 6 38.67 -14.27 25.33
C GLU A 6 38.85 -15.47 24.40
N SER A 7 37.87 -16.38 24.37
CA SER A 7 37.89 -17.53 23.46
C SER A 7 37.90 -17.13 21.98
N LEU A 8 37.26 -16.01 21.62
CA LEU A 8 37.25 -15.47 20.27
C LEU A 8 38.62 -14.89 19.88
N PHE A 9 39.29 -14.22 20.81
CA PHE A 9 40.65 -13.71 20.61
C PHE A 9 41.68 -14.84 20.51
N ASP A 10 41.56 -15.90 21.31
CA ASP A 10 42.46 -17.05 21.22
C ASP A 10 42.33 -17.77 19.86
N ILE A 11 41.10 -17.98 19.39
CA ILE A 11 40.84 -18.55 18.06
C ILE A 11 41.43 -17.65 16.97
N TYR A 12 41.21 -16.34 17.06
CA TYR A 12 41.76 -15.36 16.12
C TYR A 12 43.30 -15.38 16.08
N THR A 13 43.95 -15.53 17.24
CA THR A 13 45.41 -15.58 17.36
C THR A 13 45.98 -16.83 16.69
N VAL A 14 45.31 -17.97 16.83
CA VAL A 14 45.68 -19.23 16.16
C VAL A 14 45.59 -19.12 14.64
N TYR A 15 44.52 -18.51 14.11
CA TYR A 15 44.32 -18.38 12.67
C TYR A 15 45.28 -17.38 11.99
N ILE A 16 45.66 -16.30 12.68
CA ILE A 16 46.63 -15.32 12.17
C ILE A 16 48.06 -15.85 12.16
N GLN A 17 48.41 -16.74 13.09
CA GLN A 17 49.73 -17.36 13.13
C GLN A 17 49.89 -18.51 12.12
N HIS A 18 48.80 -19.02 11.54
CA HIS A 18 48.87 -20.07 10.54
C HIS A 18 49.43 -19.55 9.21
N PRO A 19 50.56 -20.10 8.71
CA PRO A 19 51.36 -19.51 7.62
C PRO A 19 50.63 -19.45 6.26
N VAL A 20 49.59 -20.27 6.08
CA VAL A 20 48.75 -20.28 4.87
C VAL A 20 47.51 -19.39 5.03
N ILE A 21 46.84 -19.45 6.18
CA ILE A 21 45.54 -18.78 6.37
C ILE A 21 45.75 -17.26 6.52
N SER A 22 46.81 -16.85 7.19
CA SER A 22 47.24 -15.45 7.31
C SER A 22 47.49 -14.79 5.95
N LYS A 23 48.10 -15.52 5.00
CA LYS A 23 48.33 -15.03 3.63
C LYS A 23 47.01 -14.84 2.87
N TRP A 24 46.09 -15.80 2.97
CA TRP A 24 44.77 -15.70 2.33
C TRP A 24 43.90 -14.59 2.94
N LEU A 25 43.93 -14.41 4.27
CA LEU A 25 43.28 -13.29 4.95
C LEU A 25 43.83 -11.94 4.50
N THR A 26 45.15 -11.83 4.33
CA THR A 26 45.79 -10.60 3.84
C THR A 26 45.39 -10.30 2.40
N ILE A 27 45.35 -11.31 1.52
CA ILE A 27 44.90 -11.16 0.13
C ILE A 27 43.42 -10.73 0.10
N ALA A 28 42.55 -11.37 0.89
CA ALA A 28 41.13 -11.04 0.96
C ALA A 28 40.91 -9.60 1.47
N LEU A 29 41.68 -9.16 2.46
CA LEU A 29 41.64 -7.79 2.97
C LEU A 29 42.09 -6.78 1.90
N CYS A 30 43.17 -7.07 1.18
CA CYS A 30 43.65 -6.22 0.08
C CYS A 30 42.62 -6.11 -1.05
N VAL A 31 41.99 -7.22 -1.45
CA VAL A 31 40.91 -7.23 -2.45
C VAL A 31 39.71 -6.42 -1.97
N SER A 32 39.31 -6.59 -0.71
CA SER A 32 38.20 -5.84 -0.09
C SER A 32 38.47 -4.34 -0.06
N LEU A 33 39.68 -3.92 0.36
CA LEU A 33 40.07 -2.51 0.39
C LEU A 33 40.13 -1.92 -1.02
N PHE A 34 40.63 -2.68 -2.00
CA PHE A 34 40.66 -2.25 -3.40
C PHE A 34 39.23 -2.10 -3.96
N LEU A 35 38.36 -3.09 -3.76
CA LEU A 35 36.97 -3.03 -4.24
C LEU A 35 36.20 -1.87 -3.61
N ASN A 36 36.34 -1.67 -2.30
CA ASN A 36 35.67 -0.58 -1.61
C ASN A 36 36.19 0.79 -2.08
N THR A 37 37.50 0.94 -2.28
CA THR A 37 38.09 2.17 -2.82
C THR A 37 37.65 2.42 -4.27
N TYR A 38 37.60 1.38 -5.10
CA TYR A 38 37.14 1.45 -6.48
C TYR A 38 35.66 1.83 -6.55
N LEU A 39 34.79 1.14 -5.82
CA LEU A 39 33.35 1.41 -5.75
C LEU A 39 33.07 2.83 -5.22
N PHE A 40 33.84 3.30 -4.23
CA PHE A 40 33.73 4.66 -3.72
C PHE A 40 34.11 5.71 -4.78
N ASN A 41 35.15 5.45 -5.59
CA ASN A 41 35.54 6.33 -6.68
C ASN A 41 34.53 6.32 -7.84
N VAL A 42 33.94 5.18 -8.17
CA VAL A 42 32.86 5.07 -9.17
C VAL A 42 31.62 5.83 -8.69
N ALA A 43 31.24 5.70 -7.41
CA ALA A 43 30.13 6.45 -6.83
C ALA A 43 30.36 7.98 -6.86
N LYS A 44 31.60 8.45 -6.71
CA LYS A 44 31.97 9.87 -6.84
C LYS A 44 31.86 10.42 -8.28
N GLN A 45 31.95 9.57 -9.30
CA GLN A 45 31.89 10.01 -10.71
C GLN A 45 30.46 10.15 -11.24
N GLN A 46 29.49 9.37 -10.72
CA GLN A 46 28.09 9.46 -11.11
C GLN A 46 27.41 10.84 -10.88
N PRO A 47 27.63 11.58 -9.77
CA PRO A 47 26.98 12.88 -9.58
C PRO A 47 27.44 13.93 -10.59
N LYS A 48 28.70 13.90 -11.07
CA LYS A 48 29.20 14.87 -12.05
C LYS A 48 28.58 14.70 -13.43
N ILE A 49 28.38 13.45 -13.87
CA ILE A 49 27.81 13.15 -15.21
C ILE A 49 26.31 13.49 -15.27
N VAL A 50 25.58 13.29 -14.18
CA VAL A 50 24.15 13.65 -14.10
C VAL A 50 23.96 15.17 -14.06
N VAL A 51 24.80 15.89 -13.32
CA VAL A 51 24.74 17.38 -13.26
C VAL A 51 25.06 18.01 -14.62
N GLN A 52 26.06 17.50 -15.35
CA GLN A 52 26.40 18.02 -16.69
C GLN A 52 25.25 17.83 -17.71
N LYS A 53 24.60 16.66 -17.71
CA LYS A 53 23.46 16.36 -18.60
C LYS A 53 22.19 17.16 -18.28
N VAL A 54 22.01 17.57 -17.03
CA VAL A 54 20.88 18.43 -16.63
C VAL A 54 21.12 19.88 -17.07
N ILE A 55 22.37 20.35 -17.04
CA ILE A 55 22.74 21.72 -17.47
C ILE A 55 22.60 21.87 -19.00
N GLU A 56 23.01 20.87 -19.80
CA GLU A 56 22.85 20.91 -21.27
C GLU A 56 21.39 20.88 -21.73
N LYS A 57 20.50 20.18 -21.01
CA LYS A 57 19.06 20.15 -21.35
C LYS A 57 18.32 21.45 -20.99
N ALA A 58 18.87 22.30 -20.13
CA ALA A 58 18.24 23.54 -19.71
C ALA A 58 18.52 24.75 -20.63
N GLN A 59 19.42 24.62 -21.62
CA GLN A 59 19.89 25.75 -22.45
C GLN A 59 19.28 25.85 -23.86
N VAL A 60 18.22 25.10 -24.19
CA VAL A 60 17.54 25.26 -25.49
C VAL A 60 16.49 26.39 -25.40
N PRO A 61 16.56 27.46 -26.24
CA PRO A 61 15.58 28.53 -26.20
C PRO A 61 14.28 28.13 -26.91
N VAL A 62 13.16 28.24 -26.19
CA VAL A 62 11.80 28.11 -26.74
C VAL A 62 11.43 29.39 -27.49
N GLN A 63 11.23 29.28 -28.81
CA GLN A 63 10.65 30.36 -29.63
C GLN A 63 9.13 30.41 -29.44
N VAL A 64 8.61 31.59 -29.12
CA VAL A 64 7.17 31.88 -28.96
C VAL A 64 6.60 32.37 -30.31
N PRO A 65 5.50 31.82 -30.85
CA PRO A 65 4.87 32.37 -32.04
C PRO A 65 4.04 33.62 -31.71
N SER A 66 4.23 34.67 -32.51
CA SER A 66 3.56 35.96 -32.45
C SER A 66 2.04 35.88 -32.74
N LYS A 67 1.25 36.60 -31.91
CA LYS A 67 -0.18 36.87 -32.11
C LYS A 67 -0.42 37.64 -33.43
N LYS A 68 -1.36 37.17 -34.25
CA LYS A 68 -2.05 38.00 -35.26
C LYS A 68 -3.46 38.33 -34.78
N GLU A 69 -3.77 39.61 -34.79
CA GLU A 69 -5.08 40.20 -34.50
C GLU A 69 -6.14 39.74 -35.52
N LYS A 70 -7.35 39.45 -35.05
CA LYS A 70 -8.57 39.53 -35.87
C LYS A 70 -9.67 40.27 -35.11
N LYS A 71 -10.20 41.28 -35.81
CA LYS A 71 -11.23 42.23 -35.41
C LYS A 71 -12.54 41.56 -34.98
N ILE A 72 -13.16 42.20 -33.99
CA ILE A 72 -14.51 41.99 -33.49
C ILE A 72 -15.51 42.66 -34.44
N SER A 73 -16.59 41.94 -34.79
CA SER A 73 -17.86 42.50 -35.23
C SER A 73 -19.01 41.64 -34.68
N SER A 74 -19.92 42.26 -33.94
CA SER A 74 -21.17 41.71 -33.38
C SER A 74 -22.37 42.19 -34.23
N PRO A 75 -23.64 41.85 -33.91
CA PRO A 75 -24.25 40.56 -33.56
C PRO A 75 -25.53 40.26 -34.40
N SER A 76 -26.08 39.05 -34.33
CA SER A 76 -27.53 38.86 -34.57
C SER A 76 -28.08 37.65 -33.80
N VAL A 77 -29.10 37.94 -33.00
CA VAL A 77 -29.91 37.04 -32.18
C VAL A 77 -30.83 36.19 -33.06
N ALA A 78 -30.93 34.89 -32.76
CA ALA A 78 -32.11 34.10 -33.11
C ALA A 78 -32.39 33.04 -32.02
N ILE A 79 -33.60 33.13 -31.49
CA ILE A 79 -34.24 32.25 -30.52
C ILE A 79 -34.72 30.98 -31.25
N ALA A 80 -34.48 29.77 -30.71
CA ALA A 80 -35.46 28.67 -30.76
C ALA A 80 -35.02 27.37 -30.02
N SER A 81 -35.82 27.04 -29.01
CA SER A 81 -36.35 25.71 -28.65
C SER A 81 -35.45 24.61 -28.06
N LYS A 82 -35.90 24.16 -26.89
CA LYS A 82 -35.56 22.95 -26.14
C LYS A 82 -35.71 21.68 -27.00
N LYS A 83 -34.73 20.77 -26.91
CA LYS A 83 -34.98 19.32 -26.92
C LYS A 83 -34.09 18.62 -25.90
N SER A 84 -34.73 17.96 -24.95
CA SER A 84 -34.16 16.99 -24.03
C SER A 84 -33.74 15.74 -24.80
N HIS A 85 -32.47 15.34 -24.68
CA HIS A 85 -32.03 14.01 -25.10
C HIS A 85 -31.55 13.23 -23.87
N HIS A 86 -32.43 12.36 -23.38
CA HIS A 86 -32.02 11.15 -22.67
C HIS A 86 -31.23 10.29 -23.65
N HIS A 87 -29.94 10.08 -23.39
CA HIS A 87 -29.18 9.01 -24.02
C HIS A 87 -28.99 7.87 -23.03
N HIS A 88 -29.75 6.80 -23.25
CA HIS A 88 -29.38 5.45 -22.86
C HIS A 88 -28.05 5.10 -23.54
N HIS A 89 -26.99 4.88 -22.77
CA HIS A 89 -25.81 4.16 -23.24
C HIS A 89 -26.11 2.65 -23.20
N GLN A 90 -26.68 2.13 -24.28
CA GLN A 90 -26.38 0.76 -24.69
C GLN A 90 -25.03 0.80 -25.41
N GLN A 91 -23.96 0.46 -24.70
CA GLN A 91 -22.71 0.08 -25.37
C GLN A 91 -22.94 -1.29 -26.00
N GLN A 92 -23.22 -1.30 -27.31
CA GLN A 92 -22.96 -2.48 -28.13
C GLN A 92 -21.43 -2.67 -28.17
N GLN A 93 -20.94 -3.68 -27.46
CA GLN A 93 -19.59 -4.19 -27.66
C GLN A 93 -19.53 -4.78 -29.07
N GLN A 94 -19.03 -4.00 -30.03
CA GLN A 94 -18.54 -4.55 -31.29
C GLN A 94 -17.29 -5.36 -30.96
N GLN A 95 -17.42 -6.68 -30.98
CA GLN A 95 -16.27 -7.58 -31.04
C GLN A 95 -15.54 -7.31 -32.35
N HIS A 96 -14.45 -6.54 -32.30
CA HIS A 96 -13.48 -6.54 -33.38
C HIS A 96 -12.80 -7.90 -33.41
N HIS A 97 -13.28 -8.79 -34.29
CA HIS A 97 -12.55 -9.96 -34.70
C HIS A 97 -11.27 -9.50 -35.41
N HIS A 98 -10.15 -9.44 -34.69
CA HIS A 98 -8.84 -9.27 -35.31
C HIS A 98 -8.60 -10.44 -36.26
N HIS A 99 -8.26 -10.13 -37.52
CA HIS A 99 -7.89 -11.11 -38.53
C HIS A 99 -6.69 -11.92 -38.04
N HIS A 100 -6.92 -13.19 -37.68
CA HIS A 100 -5.86 -14.19 -37.57
C HIS A 100 -5.41 -14.58 -38.98
N SER A 101 -4.61 -13.72 -39.60
CA SER A 101 -3.66 -14.15 -40.61
C SER A 101 -2.41 -14.60 -39.85
N ASP A 102 -2.08 -15.89 -39.88
CA ASP A 102 -0.85 -16.44 -39.30
C ASP A 102 0.43 -15.97 -40.04
N ILE A 103 0.26 -15.21 -41.12
CA ILE A 103 1.35 -14.65 -41.91
C ILE A 103 1.77 -13.32 -41.28
N VAL A 104 2.97 -13.32 -40.67
CA VAL A 104 3.64 -12.11 -40.17
C VAL A 104 4.38 -11.46 -41.34
N ARG A 105 4.02 -10.21 -41.70
CA ARG A 105 4.72 -9.45 -42.75
C ARG A 105 6.18 -9.16 -42.38
N PRO A 106 7.07 -8.93 -43.36
CA PRO A 106 8.43 -8.49 -43.10
C PRO A 106 8.47 -7.21 -42.25
N LEU A 107 9.46 -7.11 -41.36
CA LEU A 107 9.55 -6.02 -40.40
C LEU A 107 9.52 -4.63 -41.06
N ASP A 108 10.19 -4.46 -42.21
CA ASP A 108 10.21 -3.18 -42.92
C ASP A 108 8.82 -2.75 -43.38
N GLU A 109 7.99 -3.69 -43.84
CA GLU A 109 6.60 -3.43 -44.23
C GLU A 109 5.75 -3.08 -42.99
N VAL A 110 5.90 -3.84 -41.91
CA VAL A 110 5.18 -3.57 -40.64
C VAL A 110 5.51 -2.18 -40.10
N LEU A 111 6.77 -1.74 -40.18
CA LEU A 111 7.19 -0.42 -39.73
C LEU A 111 6.54 0.72 -40.52
N THR A 112 6.23 0.53 -41.81
CA THR A 112 5.51 1.55 -42.60
C THR A 112 4.06 1.71 -42.16
N LEU A 113 3.47 0.66 -41.58
CA LEU A 113 2.07 0.60 -41.17
C LEU A 113 1.85 0.92 -39.69
N ILE A 114 2.91 1.28 -38.96
CA ILE A 114 2.85 1.50 -37.51
C ILE A 114 1.97 2.69 -37.10
N GLY A 115 1.71 3.61 -38.04
CA GLY A 115 0.77 4.72 -37.87
C GLY A 115 -0.70 4.32 -37.96
N THR A 116 -0.99 3.08 -38.38
CA THR A 116 -2.32 2.48 -38.49
C THR A 116 -2.33 1.11 -37.79
N PRO A 117 -2.09 1.05 -36.47
CA PRO A 117 -1.91 -0.20 -35.71
C PRO A 117 -3.10 -1.17 -35.76
N GLU A 118 -4.29 -0.69 -36.11
CA GLU A 118 -5.51 -1.47 -36.31
C GLU A 118 -5.40 -2.49 -37.46
N VAL A 119 -4.50 -2.27 -38.42
CA VAL A 119 -4.27 -3.18 -39.56
C VAL A 119 -3.13 -4.18 -39.31
N LEU A 120 -2.43 -4.05 -38.18
CA LEU A 120 -1.33 -4.93 -37.78
C LEU A 120 -1.87 -6.05 -36.88
N THR A 121 -1.34 -7.26 -37.02
CA THR A 121 -1.63 -8.37 -36.10
C THR A 121 -0.83 -8.23 -34.81
N ASP A 122 -1.23 -8.95 -33.75
CA ASP A 122 -0.49 -8.92 -32.48
C ASP A 122 0.94 -9.45 -32.63
N GLU A 123 1.14 -10.51 -33.42
CA GLU A 123 2.47 -11.06 -33.71
C GLU A 123 3.37 -10.07 -34.46
N GLU A 124 2.82 -9.27 -35.37
CA GLU A 124 3.56 -8.22 -36.07
C GLU A 124 4.02 -7.13 -35.08
N ILE A 125 3.14 -6.67 -34.20
CA ILE A 125 3.51 -5.70 -33.16
C ILE A 125 4.58 -6.28 -32.22
N ILE A 126 4.43 -7.54 -31.82
CA ILE A 126 5.43 -8.26 -30.99
C ILE A 126 6.80 -8.25 -31.68
N SER A 127 6.85 -8.56 -32.98
CA SER A 127 8.11 -8.58 -33.75
C SER A 127 8.80 -7.21 -33.80
N VAL A 128 8.03 -6.11 -33.88
CA VAL A 128 8.55 -4.74 -33.84
C VAL A 128 9.17 -4.42 -32.48
N VAL A 129 8.53 -4.86 -31.39
CA VAL A 129 9.07 -4.63 -30.04
C VAL A 129 10.32 -5.48 -29.80
N GLN A 130 10.30 -6.76 -30.18
CA GLN A 130 11.45 -7.68 -30.02
C GLN A 130 12.67 -7.26 -30.84
N SER A 131 12.47 -6.65 -32.01
CA SER A 131 13.55 -6.09 -32.81
C SER A 131 14.11 -4.76 -32.29
N GLY A 132 13.59 -4.25 -31.16
CA GLY A 132 14.02 -3.00 -30.52
C GLY A 132 13.58 -1.74 -31.27
N LYS A 133 12.66 -1.87 -32.24
CA LYS A 133 12.14 -0.74 -33.04
C LYS A 133 11.02 0.02 -32.32
N MET A 134 10.41 -0.59 -31.31
CA MET A 134 9.47 0.05 -30.39
C MET A 134 9.75 -0.39 -28.95
N ALA A 135 9.64 0.53 -27.99
CA ALA A 135 9.70 0.19 -26.57
C ALA A 135 8.36 -0.35 -26.05
N ALA A 136 8.38 -1.38 -25.21
CA ALA A 136 7.17 -2.03 -24.68
C ALA A 136 6.26 -1.11 -23.84
N TYR A 137 6.81 -0.05 -23.23
CA TYR A 137 6.02 0.94 -22.50
C TYR A 137 5.27 1.92 -23.41
N ALA A 138 5.56 1.94 -24.72
CA ALA A 138 4.92 2.82 -25.68
C ALA A 138 3.66 2.21 -26.31
N LEU A 139 3.36 0.93 -26.02
CA LEU A 139 2.27 0.17 -26.63
C LEU A 139 0.92 0.88 -26.47
N GLU A 140 0.59 1.38 -25.28
CA GLU A 140 -0.68 2.06 -25.04
C GLU A 140 -0.83 3.32 -25.90
N LYS A 141 0.26 4.07 -26.08
CA LYS A 141 0.26 5.30 -26.88
C LYS A 141 0.15 4.99 -28.38
N VAL A 142 0.83 3.95 -28.84
CA VAL A 142 0.86 3.58 -30.26
C VAL A 142 -0.47 2.94 -30.65
N LEU A 143 -0.94 1.96 -29.89
CA LEU A 143 -2.11 1.18 -30.24
C LEU A 143 -3.43 1.92 -30.00
N GLY A 144 -3.49 2.82 -29.01
CA GLY A 144 -4.74 3.46 -28.59
C GLY A 144 -5.74 2.53 -27.88
N ASP A 145 -5.56 1.21 -28.01
CA ASP A 145 -6.26 0.15 -27.29
C ASP A 145 -5.41 -0.33 -26.11
N PHE A 146 -5.84 0.06 -24.89
CA PHE A 146 -5.15 -0.28 -23.66
C PHE A 146 -5.22 -1.79 -23.34
N GLU A 147 -6.34 -2.46 -23.62
CA GLU A 147 -6.47 -3.90 -23.32
C GLU A 147 -5.57 -4.71 -24.25
N ARG A 148 -5.57 -4.38 -25.55
CA ARG A 148 -4.65 -4.98 -26.53
C ARG A 148 -3.18 -4.72 -26.19
N ALA A 149 -2.84 -3.51 -25.74
CA ALA A 149 -1.48 -3.18 -25.29
C ALA A 149 -1.02 -4.07 -24.12
N VAL A 150 -1.91 -4.32 -23.15
CA VAL A 150 -1.62 -5.21 -22.01
C VAL A 150 -1.47 -6.65 -22.48
N HIS A 151 -2.33 -7.13 -23.39
CA HIS A 151 -2.20 -8.46 -24.00
C HIS A 151 -0.87 -8.66 -24.72
N ILE A 152 -0.46 -7.73 -25.57
CA ILE A 152 0.81 -7.78 -26.29
C ILE A 152 2.00 -7.73 -25.32
N ARG A 153 1.97 -6.83 -24.33
CA ARG A 153 3.03 -6.77 -23.30
C ARG A 153 3.15 -8.09 -22.54
N ARG A 154 2.02 -8.69 -22.18
CA ARG A 154 1.98 -9.98 -21.49
C ARG A 154 2.63 -11.09 -22.32
N ALA A 155 2.36 -11.15 -23.63
CA ALA A 155 3.00 -12.10 -24.53
C ALA A 155 4.52 -11.88 -24.60
N LEU A 156 4.97 -10.63 -24.78
CA LEU A 156 6.39 -10.26 -24.78
C LEU A 156 7.10 -10.71 -23.49
N VAL A 157 6.57 -10.31 -22.33
CA VAL A 157 7.13 -10.67 -21.02
C VAL A 157 7.09 -12.19 -20.79
N SER A 158 6.03 -12.87 -21.25
CA SER A 158 5.94 -14.33 -21.16
C SER A 158 7.07 -14.98 -21.95
N ARG A 159 7.23 -14.64 -23.23
CA ARG A 159 8.18 -15.30 -24.13
C ARG A 159 9.65 -15.08 -23.72
N ASP A 160 9.93 -13.94 -23.10
CA ASP A 160 11.25 -13.60 -22.53
C ASP A 160 11.50 -14.24 -21.14
N SER A 161 10.45 -14.71 -20.47
CA SER A 161 10.57 -15.35 -19.16
C SER A 161 11.07 -16.80 -19.25
N ILE A 162 11.64 -17.30 -18.15
CA ILE A 162 12.16 -18.68 -18.05
C ILE A 162 11.05 -19.71 -18.32
N THR A 163 9.84 -19.50 -17.78
CA THR A 163 8.76 -20.50 -17.81
C THR A 163 7.81 -20.34 -18.99
N LYS A 164 7.79 -19.18 -19.64
CA LYS A 164 6.90 -18.86 -20.77
C LYS A 164 5.42 -19.08 -20.52
N SER A 165 5.02 -19.08 -19.24
CA SER A 165 3.69 -19.48 -18.80
C SER A 165 2.71 -18.32 -18.64
N LEU A 166 3.18 -17.08 -18.66
CA LEU A 166 2.36 -15.92 -18.34
C LEU A 166 1.26 -15.71 -19.37
N GLU A 167 1.56 -15.82 -20.67
CA GLU A 167 0.64 -15.57 -21.79
C GLU A 167 -0.67 -16.37 -21.62
N GLY A 168 -0.56 -17.68 -21.36
CA GLY A 168 -1.68 -18.59 -21.09
C GLY A 168 -2.11 -18.71 -19.61
N SER A 169 -1.57 -17.90 -18.69
CA SER A 169 -1.91 -18.01 -17.28
C SER A 169 -3.31 -17.48 -16.94
N LEU A 170 -3.81 -17.82 -15.75
CA LEU A 170 -5.11 -17.38 -15.23
C LEU A 170 -5.11 -15.94 -14.70
N LEU A 171 -3.97 -15.22 -14.72
CA LEU A 171 -3.96 -13.80 -14.36
C LEU A 171 -4.83 -13.03 -15.36
N PRO A 172 -5.98 -12.46 -14.94
CA PRO A 172 -6.96 -11.89 -15.84
C PRO A 172 -6.47 -10.59 -16.49
N VAL A 173 -7.03 -10.31 -17.66
CA VAL A 173 -6.69 -9.14 -18.49
C VAL A 173 -7.96 -8.44 -18.98
N LYS A 174 -8.89 -9.21 -19.54
CA LYS A 174 -10.08 -8.68 -20.21
C LYS A 174 -11.01 -7.92 -19.27
N ASN A 175 -11.75 -6.96 -19.83
CA ASN A 175 -12.84 -6.23 -19.17
C ASN A 175 -12.40 -5.44 -17.94
N TYR A 176 -11.22 -4.81 -18.01
CA TYR A 176 -10.70 -3.97 -16.94
C TYR A 176 -10.48 -2.53 -17.41
N HIS A 177 -10.73 -1.57 -16.52
CA HIS A 177 -10.62 -0.12 -16.81
C HIS A 177 -9.15 0.35 -16.82
N TYR A 178 -8.38 -0.10 -17.81
CA TYR A 178 -6.97 0.30 -17.99
C TYR A 178 -6.82 1.81 -18.25
N ASP A 179 -7.84 2.47 -18.80
CA ASP A 179 -7.88 3.94 -18.98
C ASP A 179 -7.70 4.70 -17.67
N LYS A 180 -8.09 4.11 -16.53
CA LYS A 180 -7.93 4.70 -15.20
C LYS A 180 -6.58 4.39 -14.55
N VAL A 181 -5.87 3.36 -15.05
CA VAL A 181 -4.57 2.95 -14.50
C VAL A 181 -3.43 3.71 -15.16
N MET A 182 -3.48 3.86 -16.49
CA MET A 182 -2.38 4.40 -17.27
C MET A 182 -2.07 5.85 -16.89
N GLY A 183 -0.80 6.12 -16.57
CA GLY A 183 -0.33 7.45 -16.17
C GLY A 183 -0.80 7.91 -14.79
N ALA A 184 -1.43 7.02 -14.00
CA ALA A 184 -1.97 7.37 -12.68
C ALA A 184 -1.64 6.35 -11.58
N CYS A 185 -1.76 5.05 -11.84
CA CYS A 185 -1.70 4.02 -10.79
C CYS A 185 -0.63 2.95 -11.01
N CYS A 186 -0.29 2.59 -12.25
CA CYS A 186 0.68 1.55 -12.54
C CYS A 186 1.25 1.68 -13.95
N GLU A 187 2.49 1.24 -14.12
CA GLU A 187 3.21 1.15 -15.38
C GLU A 187 3.47 -0.33 -15.75
N ASN A 188 3.76 -0.60 -17.02
CA ASN A 188 4.09 -1.95 -17.51
C ASN A 188 3.04 -3.01 -17.12
N VAL A 189 1.77 -2.64 -17.20
CA VAL A 189 0.63 -3.47 -16.80
C VAL A 189 0.54 -4.74 -17.66
N ILE A 190 0.35 -5.91 -17.02
CA ILE A 190 0.25 -7.25 -17.65
C ILE A 190 -1.05 -8.01 -17.30
N GLY A 191 -1.96 -7.34 -16.60
CA GLY A 191 -3.18 -7.91 -16.03
C GLY A 191 -3.57 -7.21 -14.74
N TYR A 192 -4.45 -7.82 -13.95
CA TYR A 192 -4.81 -7.37 -12.61
C TYR A 192 -4.95 -8.56 -11.66
N MET A 193 -4.81 -8.32 -10.35
CA MET A 193 -4.89 -9.37 -9.33
C MET A 193 -6.23 -9.31 -8.59
N PRO A 194 -7.14 -10.29 -8.75
CA PRO A 194 -8.35 -10.38 -7.95
C PRO A 194 -8.02 -10.69 -6.48
N ILE A 195 -8.58 -9.90 -5.55
CA ILE A 195 -8.53 -10.16 -4.11
C ILE A 195 -9.98 -10.30 -3.62
N PRO A 196 -10.36 -11.38 -2.90
CA PRO A 196 -11.70 -11.53 -2.37
C PRO A 196 -12.09 -10.36 -1.47
N VAL A 197 -13.29 -9.81 -1.68
CA VAL A 197 -13.85 -8.74 -0.83
C VAL A 197 -14.99 -9.32 -0.01
N GLY A 198 -14.83 -9.32 1.30
CA GLY A 198 -15.87 -9.63 2.27
C GLY A 198 -16.40 -8.37 2.95
N VAL A 199 -17.46 -8.53 3.75
CA VAL A 199 -18.07 -7.44 4.52
C VAL A 199 -18.20 -7.86 5.98
N ALA A 200 -17.68 -7.04 6.89
CA ALA A 200 -17.92 -7.16 8.33
C ALA A 200 -18.95 -6.13 8.79
N GLY A 201 -19.79 -6.48 9.77
CA GLY A 201 -20.74 -5.55 10.37
C GLY A 201 -22.21 -6.01 10.29
N PRO A 202 -23.17 -5.07 10.42
CA PRO A 202 -22.93 -3.64 10.61
C PRO A 202 -22.24 -3.36 11.96
N LEU A 203 -21.47 -2.27 12.05
CA LEU A 203 -20.94 -1.70 13.29
C LEU A 203 -21.59 -0.33 13.49
N ASN A 204 -22.16 -0.08 14.65
CA ASN A 204 -22.65 1.24 15.03
C ASN A 204 -21.44 2.12 15.39
N ILE A 205 -21.16 3.14 14.57
CA ILE A 205 -20.03 4.07 14.74
C ILE A 205 -20.59 5.49 14.79
N ASP A 206 -20.55 6.08 15.98
CA ASP A 206 -21.07 7.43 16.26
C ASP A 206 -22.57 7.60 15.93
N GLY A 207 -23.37 6.53 16.04
CA GLY A 207 -24.80 6.53 15.74
C GLY A 207 -25.18 5.95 14.38
N ASP A 208 -24.21 5.76 13.47
CA ASP A 208 -24.46 5.20 12.14
C ASP A 208 -24.12 3.71 12.06
N LEU A 209 -25.01 2.89 11.52
CA LEU A 209 -24.76 1.47 11.24
C LEU A 209 -24.00 1.31 9.92
N ILE A 210 -22.72 0.93 10.01
CA ILE A 210 -21.81 0.86 8.86
C ILE A 210 -21.38 -0.59 8.60
N HIS A 211 -21.49 -1.02 7.35
CA HIS A 211 -20.89 -2.25 6.86
C HIS A 211 -19.48 -1.96 6.32
N ILE A 212 -18.51 -2.76 6.72
CA ILE A 212 -17.09 -2.50 6.50
C ILE A 212 -16.56 -3.43 5.39
N PRO A 213 -16.17 -2.90 4.22
CA PRO A 213 -15.58 -3.71 3.15
C PRO A 213 -14.15 -4.11 3.50
N MET A 214 -13.80 -5.38 3.27
CA MET A 214 -12.51 -5.96 3.63
C MET A 214 -11.99 -6.86 2.49
N ALA A 215 -10.93 -6.43 1.81
CA ALA A 215 -10.28 -7.23 0.77
C ALA A 215 -9.14 -8.06 1.39
N THR A 216 -9.28 -9.39 1.41
CA THR A 216 -8.29 -10.26 2.05
C THR A 216 -8.32 -11.68 1.48
N THR A 217 -7.20 -12.37 1.60
CA THR A 217 -7.08 -13.82 1.38
C THR A 217 -6.89 -14.59 2.69
N GLU A 218 -6.82 -13.91 3.83
CA GLU A 218 -6.70 -14.54 5.14
C GLU A 218 -8.07 -15.06 5.62
N GLY A 219 -8.19 -16.38 5.74
CA GLY A 219 -9.38 -17.02 6.33
C GLY A 219 -9.60 -16.55 7.78
N CYS A 220 -10.85 -16.58 8.23
CA CYS A 220 -11.33 -16.05 9.52
C CYS A 220 -11.32 -14.52 9.68
N LEU A 221 -10.54 -13.74 8.92
CA LEU A 221 -10.36 -12.31 9.24
C LEU A 221 -11.68 -11.54 9.25
N VAL A 222 -12.45 -11.62 8.17
CA VAL A 222 -13.75 -10.93 8.03
C VAL A 222 -14.77 -11.44 9.07
N ALA A 223 -14.83 -12.75 9.28
CA ALA A 223 -15.74 -13.35 10.25
C ALA A 223 -15.40 -12.93 11.70
N SER A 224 -14.11 -12.85 12.04
CA SER A 224 -13.64 -12.37 13.33
C SER A 224 -14.00 -10.89 13.54
N ALA A 225 -13.76 -10.04 12.54
CA ALA A 225 -14.16 -8.63 12.59
C ALA A 225 -15.68 -8.49 12.78
N ALA A 226 -16.49 -9.27 12.05
CA ALA A 226 -17.95 -9.27 12.18
C ALA A 226 -18.42 -9.70 13.59
N ARG A 227 -17.76 -10.69 14.20
CA ARG A 227 -18.02 -11.09 15.60
C ARG A 227 -17.73 -9.94 16.57
N GLY A 228 -16.62 -9.22 16.36
CA GLY A 228 -16.29 -8.02 17.12
C GLY A 228 -17.36 -6.93 16.98
N CYS A 229 -17.83 -6.68 15.76
CA CYS A 229 -18.89 -5.70 15.48
C CYS A 229 -20.17 -6.04 16.25
N LYS A 230 -20.56 -7.32 16.25
CA LYS A 230 -21.72 -7.82 17.00
C LYS A 230 -21.59 -7.56 18.50
N ALA A 231 -20.41 -7.79 19.08
CA ALA A 231 -20.18 -7.56 20.50
C ALA A 231 -20.23 -6.06 20.85
N ILE A 232 -19.62 -5.20 20.04
CA ILE A 232 -19.64 -3.74 20.23
C ILE A 232 -21.06 -3.18 20.14
N ASN A 233 -21.84 -3.61 19.14
CA ASN A 233 -23.22 -3.13 18.98
C ASN A 233 -24.12 -3.48 20.16
N ALA A 234 -23.91 -4.64 20.80
CA ALA A 234 -24.68 -5.03 21.97
C ALA A 234 -24.43 -4.12 23.19
N GLY A 235 -23.34 -3.35 23.18
CA GLY A 235 -23.02 -2.31 24.15
C GLY A 235 -23.42 -0.89 23.74
N GLY A 236 -24.17 -0.73 22.64
CA GLY A 236 -24.61 0.57 22.13
C GLY A 236 -23.77 1.11 20.97
N GLY A 237 -22.66 0.47 20.59
CA GLY A 237 -21.80 0.90 19.49
C GLY A 237 -20.45 1.47 19.95
N ALA A 238 -19.69 1.97 18.98
CA ALA A 238 -18.41 2.63 19.19
C ALA A 238 -18.57 4.16 19.10
N THR A 239 -17.88 4.87 19.98
CA THR A 239 -17.66 6.31 19.87
C THR A 239 -16.24 6.57 19.38
N THR A 240 -16.07 7.51 18.46
CA THR A 240 -14.76 7.84 17.89
C THR A 240 -14.48 9.33 17.87
N ILE A 241 -13.21 9.70 18.07
CA ILE A 241 -12.74 11.09 18.09
C ILE A 241 -11.50 11.21 17.22
N VAL A 242 -11.49 12.20 16.32
CA VAL A 242 -10.27 12.61 15.60
C VAL A 242 -9.54 13.64 16.45
N THR A 243 -8.33 13.33 16.89
CA THR A 243 -7.54 14.19 17.78
C THR A 243 -6.52 15.05 17.02
N ALA A 244 -6.13 14.64 15.81
CA ALA A 244 -5.29 15.44 14.91
C ALA A 244 -5.51 15.07 13.43
N ASP A 245 -5.25 16.04 12.55
CA ASP A 245 -5.33 15.90 11.09
C ASP A 245 -4.18 16.70 10.44
N GLY A 246 -3.12 15.99 10.05
CA GLY A 246 -1.94 16.58 9.44
C GLY A 246 -1.01 15.54 8.82
N MET A 247 -0.98 15.45 7.49
CA MET A 247 0.03 14.68 6.78
C MET A 247 1.36 15.44 6.79
N THR A 248 2.48 14.71 6.69
CA THR A 248 3.81 15.28 6.89
C THR A 248 4.78 15.04 5.74
N ARG A 249 5.73 15.97 5.61
CA ARG A 249 6.95 15.83 4.81
C ARG A 249 8.13 16.41 5.59
N GLY A 250 9.24 15.68 5.60
CA GLY A 250 10.44 16.05 6.34
C GLY A 250 11.66 16.13 5.43
N PRO A 251 11.89 17.24 4.69
CA PRO A 251 13.13 17.49 3.98
C PRO A 251 14.38 17.50 4.87
N CYS A 252 15.52 17.24 4.24
CA CYS A 252 16.86 17.43 4.79
C CYS A 252 17.57 18.51 3.97
N VAL A 253 18.13 19.50 4.68
CA VAL A 253 18.97 20.55 4.11
C VAL A 253 20.31 20.58 4.86
N GLU A 254 21.34 21.10 4.20
CA GLU A 254 22.70 21.22 4.75
C GLU A 254 23.17 22.68 4.70
N PHE A 255 23.98 23.05 5.68
CA PHE A 255 24.65 24.36 5.75
C PHE A 255 26.17 24.19 5.81
N PRO A 256 26.96 25.24 5.54
CA PRO A 256 28.42 25.15 5.62
C PRO A 256 28.96 24.76 7.00
N ASN A 257 28.21 25.07 8.07
CA ASN A 257 28.56 24.71 9.44
C ASN A 257 27.33 24.72 10.36
N ILE A 258 27.53 24.22 11.59
CA ILE A 258 26.48 24.11 12.61
C ILE A 258 25.90 25.45 13.05
N LEU A 259 26.68 26.54 13.06
CA LEU A 259 26.19 27.86 13.47
C LEU A 259 25.15 28.37 12.47
N ARG A 260 25.40 28.20 11.17
CA ARG A 260 24.45 28.56 10.11
C ARG A 260 23.16 27.74 10.18
N ALA A 261 23.26 26.43 10.42
CA ALA A 261 22.08 25.58 10.61
C ALA A 261 21.27 25.99 11.85
N ALA A 262 21.94 26.31 12.97
CA ALA A 262 21.32 26.79 14.19
C ALA A 262 20.64 28.16 14.01
N ASP A 263 21.26 29.07 13.25
CA ASP A 263 20.68 30.36 12.90
C ASP A 263 19.38 30.19 12.11
N CYS A 264 19.35 29.31 11.10
CA CYS A 264 18.15 29.01 10.33
C CYS A 264 17.06 28.36 11.17
N LYS A 265 17.41 27.38 12.03
CA LYS A 265 16.44 26.78 12.97
C LYS A 265 15.78 27.84 13.85
N ARG A 266 16.58 28.70 14.50
CA ARG A 266 16.06 29.76 15.38
C ARG A 266 15.14 30.71 14.63
N TRP A 267 15.51 31.07 13.40
CA TRP A 267 14.70 31.90 12.54
C TRP A 267 13.35 31.24 12.21
N ILE A 268 13.33 29.98 11.77
CA ILE A 268 12.09 29.24 11.44
C ILE A 268 11.18 29.11 12.67
N GLU A 269 11.72 28.89 13.86
CA GLU A 269 10.95 28.76 15.11
C GLU A 269 10.47 30.09 15.69
N GLN A 270 10.80 31.21 15.06
CA GLN A 270 10.45 32.56 15.49
C GLN A 270 9.86 33.36 14.32
N GLU A 271 10.53 34.43 13.88
CA GLU A 271 10.03 35.36 12.85
C GLU A 271 9.80 34.71 11.48
N GLY A 272 10.50 33.62 11.18
CA GLY A 272 10.43 32.89 9.92
C GLY A 272 9.25 31.95 9.79
N GLU A 273 8.62 31.53 10.89
CA GLU A 273 7.54 30.51 10.88
C GLU A 273 6.41 30.91 9.92
N LYS A 274 5.97 32.18 10.04
CA LYS A 274 4.89 32.74 9.23
C LYS A 274 5.27 32.82 7.76
N VAL A 275 6.49 33.27 7.45
CA VAL A 275 6.99 33.40 6.07
C VAL A 275 7.06 32.03 5.39
N VAL A 276 7.59 31.02 6.08
CA VAL A 276 7.69 29.64 5.60
C VAL A 276 6.30 29.03 5.40
N THR A 277 5.39 29.27 6.35
CA THR A 277 4.00 28.81 6.29
C THR A 277 3.22 29.44 5.14
N GLU A 278 3.34 30.75 4.92
CA GLU A 278 2.69 31.46 3.83
C GLU A 278 3.20 30.97 2.47
N ALA A 279 4.52 30.78 2.32
CA ALA A 279 5.11 30.21 1.12
C ALA A 279 4.56 28.80 0.83
N PHE A 280 4.51 27.94 1.84
CA PHE A 280 3.94 26.60 1.72
C PHE A 280 2.47 26.65 1.28
N ASN A 281 1.65 27.40 2.02
CA ASN A 281 0.20 27.48 1.83
C ASN A 281 -0.19 28.09 0.46
N SER A 282 0.68 28.93 -0.12
CA SER A 282 0.44 29.54 -1.44
C SER A 282 0.30 28.51 -2.58
N THR A 283 0.76 27.28 -2.37
CA THR A 283 0.79 26.24 -3.41
C THR A 283 -0.54 25.49 -3.59
N SER A 284 -1.46 25.58 -2.62
CA SER A 284 -2.73 24.86 -2.62
C SER A 284 -3.78 25.51 -1.71
N ARG A 285 -5.04 25.47 -2.15
CA ARG A 285 -6.18 25.91 -1.34
C ARG A 285 -6.50 25.02 -0.13
N PHE A 286 -6.02 23.77 -0.12
CA PHE A 286 -6.29 22.79 0.95
C PHE A 286 -5.11 22.61 1.92
N ALA A 287 -3.90 22.88 1.44
CA ALA A 287 -2.67 22.80 2.23
C ALA A 287 -2.64 23.93 3.27
N ARG A 288 -2.79 23.60 4.55
CA ARG A 288 -2.62 24.54 5.66
C ARG A 288 -1.63 23.97 6.65
N VAL A 289 -0.42 24.54 6.72
CA VAL A 289 0.58 24.12 7.71
C VAL A 289 -0.03 24.28 9.11
N ARG A 290 0.10 23.23 9.92
CA ARG A 290 -0.35 23.17 11.31
C ARG A 290 0.80 23.26 12.29
N LYS A 291 1.94 22.67 11.93
CA LYS A 291 3.11 22.58 12.79
C LYS A 291 4.38 22.46 11.94
N LEU A 292 5.41 23.18 12.33
CA LEU A 292 6.78 22.96 11.89
C LEU A 292 7.57 22.39 13.08
N LYS A 293 8.30 21.30 12.85
CA LYS A 293 9.25 20.76 13.84
C LYS A 293 10.62 20.65 13.19
N VAL A 294 11.60 21.35 13.75
CA VAL A 294 12.95 21.42 13.20
C VAL A 294 13.92 20.65 14.10
N ALA A 295 14.74 19.79 13.52
CA ALA A 295 15.81 19.07 14.19
C ALA A 295 17.15 19.30 13.50
N LEU A 296 18.24 19.32 14.25
CA LEU A 296 19.60 19.45 13.73
C LEU A 296 20.39 18.16 13.96
N ALA A 297 21.30 17.85 13.05
CA ALA A 297 22.33 16.82 13.20
C ALA A 297 23.64 17.33 12.57
N GLY A 298 24.49 17.97 13.36
CA GLY A 298 25.66 18.69 12.84
C GLY A 298 25.22 19.84 11.91
N PRO A 299 25.78 19.97 10.70
CA PRO A 299 25.35 20.98 9.72
C PRO A 299 24.02 20.64 9.02
N LEU A 300 23.46 19.45 9.23
CA LEU A 300 22.18 19.05 8.65
C LEU A 300 21.01 19.59 9.47
N MET A 301 19.96 20.00 8.78
CA MET A 301 18.69 20.41 9.35
C MET A 301 17.53 19.65 8.70
N TYR A 302 16.66 19.10 9.54
CA TYR A 302 15.45 18.40 9.15
C TYR A 302 14.24 19.22 9.55
N ILE A 303 13.35 19.52 8.61
CA ILE A 303 12.17 20.36 8.85
C ILE A 303 10.93 19.51 8.60
N ARG A 304 10.22 19.10 9.63
CA ARG A 304 8.96 18.35 9.50
C ARG A 304 7.79 19.31 9.36
N PHE A 305 7.29 19.44 8.15
CA PHE A 305 6.05 20.15 7.84
C PHE A 305 4.87 19.23 8.12
N SER A 306 3.94 19.64 8.97
CA SER A 306 2.64 19.00 9.16
C SER A 306 1.54 19.89 8.61
N THR A 307 0.64 19.35 7.79
CA THR A 307 -0.38 20.14 7.10
C THR A 307 -1.65 19.36 6.79
N THR A 308 -2.80 20.04 6.78
CA THR A 308 -4.05 19.47 6.28
C THR A 308 -4.02 19.31 4.76
N THR A 309 -4.74 18.33 4.25
CA THR A 309 -4.71 17.97 2.81
C THR A 309 -6.12 17.88 2.20
N GLY A 310 -7.13 18.35 2.91
CA GLY A 310 -8.53 18.08 2.58
C GLY A 310 -8.80 16.59 2.63
N ASP A 311 -9.49 16.07 1.62
CA ASP A 311 -9.84 14.65 1.50
C ASP A 311 -8.77 13.80 0.80
N ALA A 312 -7.68 14.41 0.31
CA ALA A 312 -6.55 13.67 -0.20
C ALA A 312 -5.69 13.14 0.95
N MET A 313 -5.04 12.00 0.75
CA MET A 313 -3.93 11.60 1.64
C MET A 313 -2.77 12.62 1.54
N GLY A 314 -2.52 13.15 0.33
CA GLY A 314 -1.90 14.47 0.14
C GLY A 314 -0.39 14.53 -0.11
N MET A 315 0.29 13.40 -0.32
CA MET A 315 1.75 13.36 -0.48
C MET A 315 2.30 14.27 -1.58
N ASN A 316 1.64 14.32 -2.74
CA ASN A 316 2.06 15.20 -3.85
C ASN A 316 1.84 16.68 -3.51
N MET A 317 0.73 17.00 -2.85
CA MET A 317 0.39 18.36 -2.42
C MET A 317 1.43 18.91 -1.45
N ILE A 318 1.86 18.08 -0.51
CA ILE A 318 2.80 18.48 0.53
C ILE A 318 4.21 18.61 -0.02
N SER A 319 4.64 17.72 -0.92
CA SER A 319 5.95 17.84 -1.57
C SER A 319 6.09 19.16 -2.32
N LYS A 320 5.04 19.59 -3.06
CA LYS A 320 4.99 20.90 -3.73
C LYS A 320 5.06 22.07 -2.74
N GLY A 321 4.33 21.98 -1.63
CA GLY A 321 4.39 22.98 -0.56
C GLY A 321 5.78 23.10 0.05
N CYS A 322 6.43 21.97 0.33
CA CYS A 322 7.79 21.93 0.87
C CYS A 322 8.80 22.55 -0.10
N GLU A 323 8.74 22.22 -1.39
CA GLU A 323 9.63 22.81 -2.39
C GLU A 323 9.53 24.35 -2.41
N LYS A 324 8.30 24.89 -2.39
CA LYS A 324 8.09 26.33 -2.34
C LYS A 324 8.58 26.96 -1.04
N ALA A 325 8.34 26.30 0.09
CA ALA A 325 8.80 26.74 1.40
C ALA A 325 10.34 26.76 1.48
N LEU A 326 11.00 25.70 1.01
CA LEU A 326 12.47 25.61 0.97
C LEU A 326 13.07 26.66 0.04
N SER A 327 12.47 26.89 -1.14
CA SER A 327 12.87 27.99 -2.03
C SER A 327 12.79 29.34 -1.31
N LYS A 328 11.76 29.58 -0.48
CA LYS A 328 11.65 30.80 0.31
C LYS A 328 12.70 30.90 1.41
N ILE A 329 13.06 29.79 2.04
CA ILE A 329 14.15 29.73 3.03
C ILE A 329 15.50 30.05 2.35
N SER A 330 15.74 29.51 1.15
CA SER A 330 16.97 29.75 0.37
C SER A 330 17.18 31.22 -0.01
N GLU A 331 16.12 32.03 -0.13
CA GLU A 331 16.27 33.48 -0.38
C GLU A 331 16.99 34.19 0.79
N ARG A 332 16.76 33.76 2.03
CA ARG A 332 17.43 34.31 3.24
C ARG A 332 18.73 33.59 3.56
N TYR A 333 18.81 32.31 3.25
CA TYR A 333 19.98 31.46 3.48
C TYR A 333 20.49 30.91 2.15
N PRO A 334 21.17 31.72 1.33
CA PRO A 334 21.65 31.30 0.01
C PRO A 334 22.76 30.23 0.08
N ASP A 335 23.36 30.05 1.26
CA ASP A 335 24.32 29.01 1.59
C ASP A 335 23.67 27.68 2.01
N MET A 336 22.34 27.61 2.12
CA MET A 336 21.59 26.37 2.37
C MET A 336 21.52 25.52 1.11
N GLN A 337 21.89 24.24 1.22
CA GLN A 337 21.73 23.24 0.17
C GLN A 337 20.57 22.30 0.49
N ILE A 338 19.68 22.09 -0.48
CA ILE A 338 18.61 21.10 -0.35
C ILE A 338 19.19 19.72 -0.72
N ILE A 339 19.37 18.86 0.29
CA ILE A 339 19.88 17.50 0.08
C ILE A 339 18.77 16.58 -0.43
N SER A 340 17.59 16.67 0.19
CA SER A 340 16.44 15.86 -0.21
C SER A 340 15.13 16.48 0.28
N LEU A 341 14.08 16.43 -0.55
CA LEU A 341 12.72 16.77 -0.12
C LEU A 341 12.15 15.77 0.90
N SER A 342 12.71 14.56 0.97
CA SER A 342 12.36 13.52 1.95
C SER A 342 13.62 12.99 2.61
N GLY A 343 14.01 13.61 3.73
CA GLY A 343 15.13 13.21 4.59
C GLY A 343 14.77 12.13 5.61
N ASN A 344 13.77 11.29 5.33
CA ASN A 344 13.22 10.28 6.26
C ASN A 344 12.66 10.82 7.59
N TYR A 345 12.52 12.14 7.75
CA TYR A 345 11.93 12.79 8.93
C TYR A 345 10.43 13.10 8.75
N CYS A 346 9.79 12.50 7.73
CA CYS A 346 8.34 12.59 7.55
C CYS A 346 7.60 11.87 8.69
N THR A 347 7.81 10.58 8.98
CA THR A 347 8.47 9.52 8.18
C THR A 347 7.40 8.79 7.35
N ASP A 348 7.75 8.24 6.18
CA ASP A 348 6.76 7.65 5.24
C ASP A 348 7.15 6.24 4.81
N LYS A 349 6.26 5.26 5.01
CA LYS A 349 6.44 3.82 4.77
C LYS A 349 7.61 3.19 5.55
N LYS A 350 7.98 3.75 6.72
CA LYS A 350 9.00 3.19 7.62
C LYS A 350 8.56 3.32 9.08
N PRO A 351 8.83 2.30 9.93
CA PRO A 351 8.53 2.42 11.35
C PRO A 351 9.38 3.55 11.96
N ALA A 352 8.72 4.53 12.59
CA ALA A 352 9.39 5.67 13.19
C ALA A 352 8.64 6.18 14.42
N ALA A 353 9.35 6.30 15.54
CA ALA A 353 8.80 6.80 16.81
C ALA A 353 8.20 8.21 16.68
N ILE A 354 8.69 9.03 15.75
CA ILE A 354 8.13 10.36 15.53
C ILE A 354 6.68 10.31 15.05
N ASN A 355 6.28 9.31 14.25
CA ASN A 355 4.90 9.18 13.81
C ASN A 355 4.00 8.69 14.96
N TRP A 356 4.53 7.84 15.84
CA TRP A 356 3.86 7.41 17.06
C TRP A 356 3.62 8.57 18.04
N ILE A 357 4.63 9.41 18.27
CA ILE A 357 4.61 10.47 19.28
C ILE A 357 3.90 11.73 18.78
N GLU A 358 4.20 12.16 17.56
CA GLU A 358 3.75 13.44 17.03
C GLU A 358 2.55 13.30 16.07
N GLY A 359 2.14 12.06 15.77
CA GLY A 359 1.12 11.75 14.76
C GLY A 359 1.59 11.98 13.32
N ARG A 360 0.81 11.44 12.37
CA ARG A 360 0.96 11.66 10.92
C ARG A 360 -0.31 11.23 10.18
N GLY A 361 -0.89 12.09 9.35
CA GLY A 361 -2.21 11.81 8.77
C GLY A 361 -3.29 12.09 9.81
N LYS A 362 -4.16 11.12 10.11
CA LYS A 362 -5.25 11.25 11.08
C LYS A 362 -4.91 10.51 12.37
N SER A 363 -4.98 11.21 13.49
CA SER A 363 -4.92 10.59 14.81
C SER A 363 -6.35 10.36 15.30
N VAL A 364 -6.68 9.11 15.63
CA VAL A 364 -8.04 8.70 16.00
C VAL A 364 -8.03 7.85 17.25
N VAL A 365 -9.02 8.06 18.12
CA VAL A 365 -9.34 7.20 19.26
C VAL A 365 -10.74 6.64 19.06
N ALA A 366 -10.92 5.34 19.29
CA ALA A 366 -12.20 4.66 19.34
C ALA A 366 -12.40 4.03 20.72
N GLU A 367 -13.63 4.03 21.23
CA GLU A 367 -14.01 3.47 22.52
C GLU A 367 -15.36 2.75 22.45
N ALA A 368 -15.51 1.65 23.19
CA ALA A 368 -16.78 0.97 23.42
C ALA A 368 -16.82 0.32 24.82
N VAL A 369 -18.03 0.09 25.33
CA VAL A 369 -18.26 -0.72 26.54
C VAL A 369 -19.04 -1.98 26.13
N ILE A 370 -18.52 -3.16 26.47
CA ILE A 370 -19.12 -4.45 26.14
C ILE A 370 -19.74 -5.05 27.40
N PRO A 371 -21.06 -5.31 27.42
CA PRO A 371 -21.70 -5.92 28.58
C PRO A 371 -21.12 -7.29 28.91
N GLY A 372 -20.92 -7.62 30.19
CA GLY A 372 -20.40 -8.92 30.64
C GLY A 372 -21.08 -10.15 30.01
N PRO A 373 -22.42 -10.22 29.97
CA PRO A 373 -23.13 -11.33 29.32
C PRO A 373 -22.82 -11.48 27.82
N VAL A 374 -22.46 -10.39 27.14
CA VAL A 374 -22.05 -10.40 25.73
C VAL A 374 -20.63 -10.95 25.59
N VAL A 375 -19.72 -10.58 26.51
CA VAL A 375 -18.36 -11.14 26.55
C VAL A 375 -18.42 -12.67 26.69
N GLU A 376 -19.25 -13.18 27.60
CA GLU A 376 -19.42 -14.62 27.79
C GLU A 376 -20.10 -15.29 26.59
N LYS A 377 -21.25 -14.75 26.14
CA LYS A 377 -22.09 -15.40 25.13
C LYS A 377 -21.55 -15.26 23.71
N VAL A 378 -20.96 -14.12 23.34
CA VAL A 378 -20.50 -13.84 21.98
C VAL A 378 -19.01 -14.07 21.85
N LEU A 379 -18.21 -13.55 22.78
CA LEU A 379 -16.75 -13.62 22.74
C LEU A 379 -16.19 -14.90 23.36
N LYS A 380 -17.02 -15.65 24.11
CA LYS A 380 -16.69 -16.97 24.69
C LYS A 380 -15.53 -16.89 25.67
N THR A 381 -15.47 -15.82 26.46
CA THR A 381 -14.43 -15.57 27.46
C THR A 381 -15.01 -14.73 28.62
N THR A 382 -14.17 -14.25 29.53
CA THR A 382 -14.56 -13.37 30.65
C THR A 382 -13.89 -12.01 30.54
N VAL A 383 -14.46 -11.00 31.20
CA VAL A 383 -13.88 -9.64 31.27
C VAL A 383 -12.48 -9.69 31.87
N ALA A 384 -12.30 -10.40 32.99
CA ALA A 384 -11.01 -10.55 33.67
C ALA A 384 -9.94 -11.17 32.75
N ALA A 385 -10.28 -12.23 32.00
CA ALA A 385 -9.34 -12.87 31.08
C ALA A 385 -8.93 -11.95 29.92
N LEU A 386 -9.84 -11.12 29.41
CA LEU A 386 -9.53 -10.14 28.37
C LEU A 386 -8.60 -9.03 28.87
N VAL A 387 -8.86 -8.50 30.07
CA VAL A 387 -8.01 -7.48 30.68
C VAL A 387 -6.61 -8.03 30.94
N GLU A 388 -6.50 -9.21 31.54
CA GLU A 388 -5.22 -9.89 31.79
C GLU A 388 -4.47 -10.15 30.49
N LEU A 389 -5.14 -10.70 29.47
CA LEU A 389 -4.52 -10.93 28.17
C LEU A 389 -4.03 -9.64 27.53
N ASN A 390 -4.81 -8.55 27.59
CA ASN A 390 -4.40 -7.28 27.01
C ASN A 390 -3.15 -6.73 27.71
N ILE A 391 -3.10 -6.77 29.04
CA ILE A 391 -1.93 -6.33 29.82
C ILE A 391 -0.72 -7.20 29.48
N SER A 392 -0.84 -8.51 29.63
CA SER A 392 0.28 -9.43 29.47
C SER A 392 0.77 -9.53 28.02
N LYS A 393 -0.13 -9.45 27.02
CA LYS A 393 0.24 -9.55 25.60
C LYS A 393 0.52 -8.20 24.94
N ASN A 394 -0.48 -7.31 24.90
CA ASN A 394 -0.42 -6.08 24.11
C ASN A 394 0.46 -5.01 24.77
N LEU A 395 0.58 -5.01 26.10
CA LEU A 395 1.42 -4.05 26.82
C LEU A 395 2.78 -4.67 27.18
N VAL A 396 2.80 -5.62 28.11
CA VAL A 396 4.04 -6.22 28.62
C VAL A 396 4.77 -6.98 27.52
N GLY A 397 4.10 -7.85 26.78
CA GLY A 397 4.71 -8.60 25.66
C GLY A 397 5.33 -7.68 24.60
N SER A 398 4.59 -6.65 24.17
CA SER A 398 5.12 -5.65 23.23
C SER A 398 6.28 -4.82 23.79
N ALA A 399 6.25 -4.48 25.09
CA ALA A 399 7.37 -3.82 25.76
C ALA A 399 8.62 -4.70 25.81
N MET A 400 8.46 -5.98 26.15
CA MET A 400 9.56 -6.97 26.14
C MET A 400 10.16 -7.16 24.74
N ALA A 401 9.35 -7.01 23.70
CA ALA A 401 9.79 -7.08 22.30
C ALA A 401 10.44 -5.78 21.78
N GLY A 402 10.51 -4.70 22.57
CA GLY A 402 11.03 -3.40 22.12
C GLY A 402 10.16 -2.74 21.05
N SER A 403 8.85 -3.02 21.05
CA SER A 403 7.91 -2.49 20.06
C SER A 403 7.70 -0.98 20.22
N VAL A 404 7.65 -0.26 19.10
CA VAL A 404 7.25 1.15 19.03
C VAL A 404 5.97 1.25 18.22
N GLY A 405 4.88 1.61 18.89
CA GLY A 405 3.54 1.74 18.29
C GLY A 405 2.80 0.43 18.03
N GLY A 406 3.41 -0.74 18.26
CA GLY A 406 2.77 -2.05 18.13
C GLY A 406 2.23 -2.60 19.44
N PHE A 407 1.39 -1.85 20.15
CA PHE A 407 0.77 -2.26 21.43
C PHE A 407 -0.66 -2.80 21.21
N ASN A 408 -0.80 -3.71 20.24
CA ASN A 408 -2.07 -4.24 19.75
C ASN A 408 -1.93 -5.72 19.34
N ALA A 409 -3.02 -6.36 18.96
CA ALA A 409 -3.02 -7.75 18.51
C ALA A 409 -2.81 -7.90 17.00
N HIS A 410 -3.63 -7.23 16.18
CA HIS A 410 -3.61 -7.35 14.72
C HIS A 410 -4.21 -6.14 14.00
N ALA A 411 -3.96 -4.92 14.48
CA ALA A 411 -4.46 -3.69 13.82
C ALA A 411 -4.10 -3.63 12.33
N ALA A 412 -2.90 -4.12 11.97
CA ALA A 412 -2.43 -4.21 10.58
C ALA A 412 -3.33 -5.07 9.67
N ASN A 413 -3.91 -6.17 10.17
CA ASN A 413 -4.77 -7.05 9.38
C ASN A 413 -6.05 -6.32 8.96
N ILE A 414 -6.74 -5.70 9.91
CA ILE A 414 -7.98 -4.98 9.65
C ILE A 414 -7.73 -3.77 8.74
N LEU A 415 -6.70 -2.98 9.07
CA LEU A 415 -6.32 -1.81 8.29
C LEU A 415 -6.01 -2.18 6.84
N THR A 416 -5.15 -3.18 6.63
CA THR A 416 -4.74 -3.60 5.27
C THR A 416 -5.93 -4.06 4.45
N ALA A 417 -6.85 -4.83 5.06
CA ALA A 417 -8.03 -5.31 4.35
C ALA A 417 -8.95 -4.15 3.89
N ILE A 418 -9.12 -3.13 4.73
CA ILE A 418 -9.89 -1.92 4.37
C ILE A 418 -9.13 -1.10 3.32
N TYR A 419 -7.80 -0.96 3.45
CA TYR A 419 -6.96 -0.19 2.53
C TYR A 419 -7.02 -0.75 1.11
N LEU A 420 -6.88 -2.07 0.97
CA LEU A 420 -6.99 -2.76 -0.32
C LEU A 420 -8.39 -2.60 -0.94
N ALA A 421 -9.45 -2.72 -0.12
CA ALA A 421 -10.82 -2.55 -0.59
C ALA A 421 -11.12 -1.11 -1.06
N THR A 422 -10.56 -0.12 -0.37
CA THR A 422 -10.91 1.30 -0.56
C THR A 422 -9.88 2.10 -1.36
N GLY A 423 -8.89 1.44 -1.96
CA GLY A 423 -7.92 2.07 -2.87
C GLY A 423 -6.89 2.97 -2.20
N GLN A 424 -6.56 2.67 -0.94
CA GLN A 424 -5.50 3.34 -0.20
C GLN A 424 -4.13 2.78 -0.60
N ASP A 425 -3.06 3.36 -0.05
CA ASP A 425 -1.69 2.86 -0.27
C ASP A 425 -1.35 1.77 0.77
N PRO A 426 -1.30 0.49 0.39
CA PRO A 426 -1.08 -0.60 1.34
C PRO A 426 0.32 -0.57 1.98
N ALA A 427 1.30 0.10 1.38
CA ALA A 427 2.63 0.24 1.99
C ALA A 427 2.62 1.18 3.21
N GLN A 428 1.60 2.04 3.34
CA GLN A 428 1.40 2.89 4.51
C GLN A 428 0.88 2.12 5.72
N ASN A 429 0.50 0.84 5.57
CA ASN A 429 0.21 -0.05 6.69
C ASN A 429 1.34 -0.07 7.74
N VAL A 430 2.59 0.11 7.34
CA VAL A 430 3.76 0.15 8.24
C VAL A 430 3.58 1.13 9.41
N GLU A 431 2.97 2.29 9.15
CA GLU A 431 2.79 3.35 10.15
C GLU A 431 1.33 3.48 10.56
N SER A 432 0.42 3.43 9.59
CA SER A 432 -1.02 3.52 9.83
C SER A 432 -1.55 2.42 10.76
N SER A 433 -0.84 1.29 10.90
CA SER A 433 -1.21 0.21 11.83
C SER A 433 -0.69 0.39 13.25
N MET A 434 0.10 1.44 13.52
CA MET A 434 0.50 1.75 14.90
C MET A 434 -0.76 2.00 15.73
N CYS A 435 -0.92 1.21 16.77
CA CYS A 435 -2.11 1.17 17.59
C CYS A 435 -1.74 0.75 19.01
N ILE A 436 -2.34 1.41 20.00
CA ILE A 436 -2.42 0.90 21.37
C ILE A 436 -3.86 0.50 21.68
N THR A 437 -4.03 -0.73 22.15
CA THR A 437 -5.30 -1.29 22.60
C THR A 437 -5.29 -1.37 24.12
N LEU A 438 -6.29 -0.75 24.74
CA LEU A 438 -6.48 -0.77 26.20
C LEU A 438 -7.80 -1.43 26.53
N MET A 439 -7.79 -2.25 27.58
CA MET A 439 -8.95 -2.95 28.10
C MET A 439 -9.01 -2.77 29.61
N LYS A 440 -10.18 -2.41 30.13
CA LYS A 440 -10.39 -2.18 31.56
C LYS A 440 -11.76 -2.72 31.98
N ALA A 441 -11.80 -3.36 33.15
CA ALA A 441 -13.07 -3.74 33.76
C ALA A 441 -13.76 -2.50 34.35
N VAL A 442 -15.04 -2.32 34.04
CA VAL A 442 -15.87 -1.18 34.48
C VAL A 442 -17.19 -1.67 35.04
N ASN A 443 -18.00 -0.76 35.61
CA ASN A 443 -19.31 -1.07 36.19
C ASN A 443 -19.25 -2.19 37.26
N ASN A 444 -18.36 -2.01 38.25
CA ASN A 444 -18.06 -3.01 39.29
C ASN A 444 -17.51 -4.32 38.70
N GLU A 445 -16.58 -4.20 37.76
CA GLU A 445 -15.90 -5.32 37.08
C GLU A 445 -16.78 -6.23 36.21
N LYS A 446 -18.03 -5.81 35.95
CA LYS A 446 -19.00 -6.61 35.19
C LYS A 446 -18.87 -6.43 33.68
N ASP A 447 -18.44 -5.25 33.24
CA ASP A 447 -18.40 -4.90 31.83
C ASP A 447 -16.97 -4.58 31.40
N LEU A 448 -16.71 -4.72 30.10
CA LEU A 448 -15.40 -4.44 29.51
C LEU A 448 -15.44 -3.08 28.79
N ASN A 449 -14.67 -2.12 29.26
CA ASN A 449 -14.30 -0.97 28.44
C ASN A 449 -13.10 -1.37 27.55
N ILE A 450 -13.19 -1.08 26.25
CA ILE A 450 -12.12 -1.25 25.27
C ILE A 450 -11.91 0.08 24.53
N SER A 451 -10.65 0.42 24.29
CA SER A 451 -10.29 1.51 23.39
C SER A 451 -9.12 1.14 22.49
N CYS A 452 -9.10 1.73 21.29
CA CYS A 452 -7.98 1.70 20.37
C CYS A 452 -7.58 3.13 20.01
N THR A 453 -6.29 3.43 20.09
CA THR A 453 -5.72 4.73 19.67
C THR A 453 -4.73 4.51 18.55
N MET A 454 -5.00 5.12 17.39
CA MET A 454 -4.19 5.04 16.18
C MET A 454 -3.72 6.45 15.81
N PRO A 455 -2.49 6.85 16.17
CA PRO A 455 -2.05 8.24 16.04
C PRO A 455 -1.65 8.64 14.61
N CYS A 456 -1.51 7.69 13.70
CA CYS A 456 -0.94 7.98 12.39
C CYS A 456 -1.61 7.30 11.19
N ILE A 457 -2.96 7.34 11.10
CA ILE A 457 -3.70 6.79 9.95
C ILE A 457 -3.54 7.68 8.71
N GLU A 458 -2.81 7.21 7.71
CA GLU A 458 -2.60 7.88 6.42
C GLU A 458 -3.67 7.44 5.41
N VAL A 459 -4.71 8.25 5.24
CA VAL A 459 -5.87 7.87 4.42
C VAL A 459 -6.40 9.05 3.59
N GLY A 460 -7.01 8.74 2.45
CA GLY A 460 -7.70 9.72 1.61
C GLY A 460 -8.86 9.10 0.82
N THR A 461 -9.75 9.95 0.33
CA THR A 461 -10.92 9.56 -0.48
C THR A 461 -10.88 10.15 -1.89
N ILE A 462 -9.76 10.82 -2.23
CA ILE A 462 -9.41 11.29 -3.57
C ILE A 462 -7.94 10.99 -3.90
N GLY A 463 -7.67 10.72 -5.18
CA GLY A 463 -6.33 10.45 -5.71
C GLY A 463 -5.80 9.04 -5.43
N GLY A 464 -4.69 8.67 -6.08
CA GLY A 464 -4.13 7.32 -5.97
C GLY A 464 -5.12 6.25 -6.44
N GLY A 465 -5.16 5.11 -5.75
CA GLY A 465 -6.04 3.98 -6.09
C GLY A 465 -7.54 4.27 -5.91
N THR A 466 -7.91 5.35 -5.22
CA THR A 466 -9.32 5.74 -5.01
C THR A 466 -10.03 6.17 -6.30
N ILE A 467 -9.31 6.33 -7.41
CA ILE A 467 -9.89 6.66 -8.71
C ILE A 467 -10.37 5.41 -9.48
N LEU A 468 -9.94 4.23 -9.05
CA LEU A 468 -10.25 2.97 -9.74
C LEU A 468 -11.71 2.55 -9.45
N PRO A 469 -12.50 2.16 -10.46
CA PRO A 469 -13.94 1.92 -10.27
C PRO A 469 -14.30 0.91 -9.16
N PRO A 470 -13.60 -0.24 -8.98
CA PRO A 470 -13.92 -1.16 -7.89
C PRO A 470 -13.73 -0.53 -6.50
N GLN A 471 -12.63 0.19 -6.30
CA GLN A 471 -12.31 0.87 -5.04
C GLN A 471 -13.25 2.06 -4.79
N GLN A 472 -13.67 2.76 -5.85
CA GLN A 472 -14.71 3.79 -5.78
C GLN A 472 -16.03 3.24 -5.27
N ALA A 473 -16.44 2.07 -5.75
CA ALA A 473 -17.67 1.42 -5.27
C ALA A 473 -17.61 1.12 -3.77
N MET A 474 -16.44 0.75 -3.23
CA MET A 474 -16.27 0.54 -1.77
C MET A 474 -16.30 1.85 -0.98
N LEU A 475 -15.78 2.95 -1.54
CA LEU A 475 -15.88 4.28 -0.91
C LEU A 475 -17.31 4.84 -0.97
N ASP A 476 -18.04 4.57 -2.07
CA ASP A 476 -19.47 4.89 -2.20
C ASP A 476 -20.30 4.09 -1.20
N PHE A 477 -19.99 2.81 -1.04
CA PHE A 477 -20.63 1.94 -0.05
C PHE A 477 -20.47 2.46 1.39
N LEU A 478 -19.34 3.09 1.70
CA LEU A 478 -19.07 3.75 2.97
C LEU A 478 -19.62 5.19 3.04
N GLY A 479 -20.13 5.75 1.95
CA GLY A 479 -20.64 7.12 1.88
C GLY A 479 -19.56 8.21 1.94
N VAL A 480 -18.30 7.89 1.63
CA VAL A 480 -17.14 8.79 1.80
C VAL A 480 -16.36 9.04 0.52
N ARG A 481 -16.84 8.61 -0.65
CA ARG A 481 -16.14 8.82 -1.92
C ARG A 481 -15.97 10.31 -2.22
N GLY A 482 -14.78 10.67 -2.70
CA GLY A 482 -14.54 11.98 -3.27
C GLY A 482 -14.30 13.07 -2.22
N PRO A 483 -14.14 14.33 -2.68
CA PRO A 483 -14.03 15.47 -1.78
C PRO A 483 -15.38 15.72 -1.10
N HIS A 484 -15.36 16.07 0.18
CA HIS A 484 -16.59 16.42 0.88
C HIS A 484 -17.13 17.76 0.34
N PRO A 485 -18.45 17.88 0.08
CA PRO A 485 -19.01 19.02 -0.66
C PRO A 485 -18.87 20.37 0.05
N THR A 486 -18.93 20.39 1.39
CA THR A 486 -18.99 21.64 2.17
C THR A 486 -17.89 21.76 3.22
N GLU A 487 -17.27 20.64 3.60
CA GLU A 487 -16.31 20.58 4.71
C GLU A 487 -15.07 19.75 4.29
N PRO A 488 -14.08 20.36 3.62
CA PRO A 488 -12.91 19.65 3.13
C PRO A 488 -12.22 18.80 4.21
N GLY A 489 -11.97 17.54 3.86
CA GLY A 489 -11.34 16.55 4.75
C GLY A 489 -12.31 15.75 5.62
N ALA A 490 -13.61 16.07 5.62
CA ALA A 490 -14.59 15.35 6.43
C ALA A 490 -14.76 13.90 5.98
N ASN A 491 -14.72 13.61 4.67
CA ASN A 491 -14.79 12.24 4.14
C ASN A 491 -13.56 11.43 4.57
N ALA A 492 -12.35 11.99 4.42
CA ALA A 492 -11.13 11.31 4.87
C ALA A 492 -11.09 11.12 6.40
N ARG A 493 -11.58 12.09 7.18
CA ARG A 493 -11.74 11.94 8.64
C ARG A 493 -12.75 10.85 8.99
N ARG A 494 -13.89 10.78 8.27
CA ARG A 494 -14.89 9.71 8.48
C ARG A 494 -14.31 8.34 8.19
N LEU A 495 -13.57 8.19 7.09
CA LEU A 495 -12.92 6.92 6.76
C LEU A 495 -11.90 6.50 7.85
N ALA A 496 -11.10 7.43 8.37
CA ALA A 496 -10.17 7.14 9.48
C ALA A 496 -10.89 6.68 10.76
N ARG A 497 -12.06 7.27 11.07
CA ARG A 497 -12.91 6.84 12.19
C ARG A 497 -13.45 5.42 11.99
N VAL A 498 -13.93 5.12 10.78
CA VAL A 498 -14.40 3.76 10.41
C VAL A 498 -13.27 2.75 10.57
N ILE A 499 -12.07 3.06 10.08
CA ILE A 499 -10.88 2.21 10.23
C ILE A 499 -10.58 1.92 11.70
N CYS A 500 -10.48 2.95 12.55
CA CYS A 500 -10.13 2.79 13.95
C CYS A 500 -11.17 1.97 14.73
N ALA A 501 -12.47 2.21 14.49
CA ALA A 501 -13.53 1.41 15.08
C ALA A 501 -13.53 -0.05 14.58
N SER A 502 -13.22 -0.26 13.30
CA SER A 502 -13.08 -1.62 12.72
C SER A 502 -11.89 -2.36 13.33
N VAL A 503 -10.76 -1.68 13.54
CA VAL A 503 -9.60 -2.22 14.24
C VAL A 503 -10.00 -2.65 15.64
N MET A 504 -10.71 -1.79 16.40
CA MET A 504 -11.21 -2.14 17.74
C MET A 504 -12.11 -3.39 17.73
N ALA A 505 -12.99 -3.54 16.74
CA ALA A 505 -13.80 -4.75 16.57
C ALA A 505 -12.92 -5.99 16.33
N GLY A 506 -11.94 -5.88 15.45
CA GLY A 506 -10.95 -6.94 15.21
C GLY A 506 -10.19 -7.29 16.48
N GLU A 507 -9.65 -6.31 17.21
CA GLU A 507 -8.87 -6.47 18.44
C GLU A 507 -9.69 -7.22 19.49
N LEU A 508 -10.92 -6.77 19.76
CA LEU A 508 -11.84 -7.40 20.72
C LEU A 508 -12.03 -8.88 20.41
N SER A 509 -12.30 -9.20 19.13
CA SER A 509 -12.52 -10.58 18.72
C SER A 509 -11.25 -11.43 18.81
N LEU A 510 -10.10 -10.97 18.32
CA LEU A 510 -8.87 -11.76 18.35
C LEU A 510 -8.39 -11.99 19.79
N CYS A 511 -8.37 -10.95 20.62
CA CYS A 511 -8.02 -11.06 22.04
C CYS A 511 -8.92 -12.07 22.76
N ALA A 512 -10.23 -12.09 22.46
CA ALA A 512 -11.14 -13.08 23.03
C ALA A 512 -10.85 -14.51 22.56
N ALA A 513 -10.55 -14.69 21.27
CA ALA A 513 -10.17 -16.01 20.75
C ALA A 513 -8.89 -16.54 21.42
N LEU A 514 -7.91 -15.67 21.68
CA LEU A 514 -6.69 -16.02 22.40
C LEU A 514 -6.97 -16.34 23.87
N ALA A 515 -7.75 -15.50 24.57
CA ALA A 515 -8.08 -15.70 25.98
C ALA A 515 -8.86 -17.00 26.22
N ALA A 516 -9.65 -17.44 25.25
CA ALA A 516 -10.39 -18.70 25.29
C ALA A 516 -9.61 -19.91 24.75
N GLY A 517 -8.39 -19.74 24.22
CA GLY A 517 -7.61 -20.83 23.60
C GLY A 517 -8.19 -21.34 22.26
N HIS A 518 -9.00 -20.54 21.56
CA HIS A 518 -9.73 -20.93 20.36
C HIS A 518 -9.01 -20.64 19.03
N LEU A 519 -7.88 -19.93 19.04
CA LEU A 519 -7.23 -19.44 17.82
C LEU A 519 -6.90 -20.57 16.82
N VAL A 520 -6.25 -21.64 17.27
CA VAL A 520 -5.81 -22.75 16.39
C VAL A 520 -7.02 -23.46 15.77
N LYS A 521 -8.07 -23.72 16.55
CA LYS A 521 -9.29 -24.39 16.07
C LYS A 521 -9.99 -23.57 14.98
N ALA A 522 -10.09 -22.25 15.16
CA ALA A 522 -10.71 -21.36 14.18
C ALA A 522 -9.91 -21.30 12.86
N HIS A 523 -8.58 -21.15 12.93
CA HIS A 523 -7.75 -21.17 11.72
C HIS A 523 -7.79 -22.51 11.00
N MET A 524 -7.83 -23.64 11.71
CA MET A 524 -7.97 -24.96 11.07
C MET A 524 -9.34 -25.16 10.42
N ALA A 525 -10.41 -24.55 10.93
CA ALA A 525 -11.74 -24.70 10.35
C ALA A 525 -11.95 -23.85 9.08
N HIS A 526 -11.36 -22.65 9.00
CA HIS A 526 -11.68 -21.70 7.91
C HIS A 526 -10.49 -21.21 7.08
N ASN A 527 -9.25 -21.33 7.59
CA ASN A 527 -8.04 -20.93 6.84
C ASN A 527 -7.35 -22.14 6.19
N ARG A 528 -7.72 -23.35 6.60
CA ARG A 528 -7.33 -24.61 5.96
C ARG A 528 -8.58 -25.47 5.82
N ASN A 529 -9.36 -25.29 4.75
CA ASN A 529 -10.39 -26.30 4.47
C ASN A 529 -9.73 -27.67 4.50
N GLY A 530 -10.37 -28.64 5.16
CA GLY A 530 -10.06 -30.06 5.10
C GLY A 530 -10.33 -30.62 3.70
N ALA A 531 -9.73 -30.01 2.68
CA ALA A 531 -9.60 -30.57 1.37
C ALA A 531 -8.66 -31.76 1.52
N SER A 532 -9.25 -32.96 1.38
CA SER A 532 -8.61 -34.09 0.73
C SER A 532 -7.55 -33.60 -0.23
N SER A 533 -6.42 -34.28 -0.26
CA SER A 533 -5.44 -34.29 -1.35
C SER A 533 -6.14 -34.38 -2.72
N THR A 534 -6.66 -33.28 -3.24
CA THR A 534 -6.86 -33.10 -4.66
C THR A 534 -5.46 -32.96 -5.19
N ALA A 535 -5.01 -34.04 -5.84
CA ALA A 535 -3.76 -34.11 -6.57
C ALA A 535 -3.44 -32.75 -7.18
N THR A 536 -2.20 -32.32 -6.98
CA THR A 536 -1.53 -31.35 -7.85
C THR A 536 -2.02 -31.56 -9.27
N ALA A 537 -2.83 -30.63 -9.79
CA ALA A 537 -3.08 -30.58 -11.22
C ALA A 537 -1.68 -30.53 -11.87
N PRO A 538 -1.33 -31.48 -12.75
CA PRO A 538 -0.04 -31.42 -13.41
C PRO A 538 0.06 -30.09 -14.14
N ALA A 539 1.23 -29.45 -14.06
CA ALA A 539 1.54 -28.35 -14.95
C ALA A 539 1.23 -28.79 -16.39
N PRO A 540 0.54 -27.98 -17.20
CA PRO A 540 0.26 -28.35 -18.58
C PRO A 540 1.60 -28.57 -19.29
N ALA A 541 1.81 -29.79 -19.80
CA ALA A 541 2.97 -30.12 -20.61
C ALA A 541 2.92 -29.27 -21.90
N PRO A 542 4.06 -28.78 -22.40
CA PRO A 542 4.08 -28.09 -23.67
C PRO A 542 3.84 -29.12 -24.79
N ASN A 543 2.84 -28.82 -25.64
CA ASN A 543 2.50 -29.47 -26.91
C ASN A 543 1.73 -30.80 -26.85
N ALA A 544 0.42 -30.73 -27.05
CA ALA A 544 -0.33 -31.73 -27.80
C ALA A 544 -1.56 -31.08 -28.46
N HIS A 545 -1.64 -31.15 -29.79
CA HIS A 545 -2.81 -30.74 -30.57
C HIS A 545 -4.03 -31.62 -30.23
N PRO A 546 -5.26 -31.10 -30.23
CA PRO A 546 -6.43 -31.92 -29.96
C PRO A 546 -6.86 -32.67 -31.21
N ILE A 547 -6.79 -34.01 -31.16
CA ILE A 547 -7.56 -34.89 -32.05
C ILE A 547 -8.86 -35.24 -31.32
N THR A 548 -9.98 -34.93 -31.97
CA THR A 548 -11.36 -35.30 -31.61
C THR A 548 -11.60 -36.81 -31.61
N ALA A 549 -12.25 -37.36 -30.59
CA ALA A 549 -13.22 -38.49 -30.72
C ALA A 549 -14.01 -38.80 -29.42
N SER A 550 -15.33 -38.59 -29.52
CA SER A 550 -16.49 -39.40 -29.08
C SER A 550 -16.51 -40.27 -27.80
N LEU A 551 -17.57 -39.99 -27.02
CA LEU A 551 -18.37 -40.81 -26.09
C LEU A 551 -18.35 -42.35 -26.26
N ILE A 552 -18.07 -43.07 -25.16
CA ILE A 552 -18.63 -44.41 -24.85
C ILE A 552 -18.86 -44.53 -23.32
N GLN A 553 -20.09 -44.92 -22.93
CA GLN A 553 -20.51 -45.37 -21.60
C GLN A 553 -20.11 -46.83 -21.33
N ALA A 554 -19.77 -47.19 -20.09
CA ALA A 554 -19.99 -48.50 -19.43
C ALA A 554 -19.26 -48.51 -18.07
N SER A 555 -19.96 -48.53 -16.92
CA SER A 555 -20.52 -49.68 -16.18
C SER A 555 -19.61 -50.16 -15.03
N THR A 556 -20.13 -50.06 -13.81
CA THR A 556 -19.59 -50.55 -12.53
C THR A 556 -19.59 -52.07 -12.40
N PRO A 557 -18.63 -52.66 -11.66
CA PRO A 557 -18.81 -53.94 -10.98
C PRO A 557 -18.62 -53.85 -9.44
N PRO A 558 -19.00 -54.90 -8.67
CA PRO A 558 -19.69 -54.75 -7.39
C PRO A 558 -18.81 -54.92 -6.14
N ALA A 559 -19.37 -54.52 -5.00
CA ALA A 559 -18.86 -54.72 -3.65
C ALA A 559 -19.35 -56.04 -3.02
N THR A 560 -18.52 -56.68 -2.19
CA THR A 560 -18.87 -57.71 -1.19
C THR A 560 -17.73 -57.85 -0.14
N PRO A 561 -17.97 -58.42 1.07
CA PRO A 561 -17.80 -57.67 2.32
C PRO A 561 -16.83 -58.26 3.37
N VAL A 562 -16.47 -57.39 4.34
CA VAL A 562 -16.20 -57.58 5.79
C VAL A 562 -15.65 -58.92 6.29
N GLU A 563 -14.48 -58.85 6.96
CA GLU A 563 -14.19 -59.66 8.15
C GLU A 563 -13.66 -58.76 9.29
N LYS A 564 -14.26 -58.98 10.48
CA LYS A 564 -13.90 -58.38 11.77
C LYS A 564 -12.89 -59.28 12.46
N GLU A 565 -11.84 -58.71 13.05
CA GLU A 565 -11.15 -59.33 14.18
C GLU A 565 -11.13 -58.35 15.36
N ASP A 566 -11.61 -58.84 16.49
CA ASP A 566 -11.67 -58.20 17.81
C ASP A 566 -10.35 -58.41 18.60
N PRO A 567 -10.14 -57.69 19.73
CA PRO A 567 -8.82 -57.32 20.23
C PRO A 567 -8.25 -58.29 21.29
N ILE A 568 -6.92 -58.28 21.44
CA ILE A 568 -6.21 -58.95 22.55
C ILE A 568 -5.52 -57.91 23.47
N PRO A 569 -5.52 -58.09 24.81
CA PRO A 569 -5.26 -57.05 25.80
C PRO A 569 -3.91 -57.16 26.55
N GLY A 570 -3.53 -56.07 27.25
CA GLY A 570 -2.48 -56.01 28.28
C GLY A 570 -1.16 -55.42 27.77
N SER A 571 -0.36 -54.63 28.51
CA SER A 571 -0.38 -54.23 29.92
C SER A 571 0.56 -53.01 30.10
N CYS A 572 0.20 -52.09 30.99
CA CYS A 572 1.05 -51.45 32.01
C CYS A 572 2.54 -51.14 31.71
N ILE A 573 2.95 -49.86 31.75
CA ILE A 573 3.72 -49.22 32.87
C ILE A 573 4.22 -47.81 32.48
N LYS A 574 4.02 -46.93 33.46
CA LYS A 574 4.50 -45.57 33.73
C LYS A 574 5.83 -45.11 33.10
N SER A 575 5.85 -43.84 32.68
CA SER A 575 6.75 -42.77 33.15
C SER A 575 6.13 -41.42 32.81
#